data_AF-A0A6L7WXL0-F1
#
_entry.id   AF-A0A6L7WXL0-F1
#
_cell.length_a   1.000
_cell.length_b   1.000
_cell.length_c   1.000
_cell.angle_alpha   90.00
_cell.angle_beta   90.00
_cell.angle_gamma   90.00
#
_symmetry.space_group_name_H-M   'P 1'
#
loop_
_entity.id
_entity.type
_entity.pdbx_description
1 polymer ?
#
loop_
_entity_poly.entity_id
_entity_poly.type
_entity_poly.pdbx_seq_one_letter_code
_entity_poly.pdbx_strand_id
1 'polypeptide(L)'
;MTKLISEESRGVFVIMATPFADDGALDLQSADRLVEFCLEEGVYGFTLLGVMGEAPKLSLEEQDAFTHHVLKRIDGRAPVIVGVSNPGIDN
;
A
#
# COMPACT_ATOMS: atom_id res chain seq x y z
N MET A 1 1.34 -5.43 -18.62
CA MET A 1 0.03 -5.26 -17.96
C MET A 1 0.06 -6.05 -16.67
N THR A 2 -0.08 -5.38 -15.53
CA THR A 2 -0.23 -6.02 -14.21
C THR A 2 -1.39 -7.00 -14.26
N LYS A 3 -1.21 -8.21 -13.73
CA LYS A 3 -2.31 -9.18 -13.62
C LYS A 3 -3.28 -8.64 -12.57
N LEU A 4 -4.54 -8.41 -12.95
CA LEU A 4 -5.59 -8.06 -12.00
C LEU A 4 -5.85 -9.24 -11.06
N ILE A 5 -6.39 -8.94 -9.88
CA ILE A 5 -6.78 -9.96 -8.90
C ILE A 5 -8.03 -10.66 -9.40
N SER A 6 -7.99 -11.99 -9.45
CA SER A 6 -9.11 -12.88 -9.76
C SER A 6 -9.21 -14.01 -8.74
N GLU A 7 -10.20 -14.88 -8.90
CA GLU A 7 -10.39 -16.13 -8.14
C GLU A 7 -9.19 -17.09 -8.22
N GLU A 8 -8.31 -16.92 -9.20
CA GLU A 8 -7.09 -17.74 -9.34
C GLU A 8 -5.90 -17.19 -8.54
N SER A 9 -6.04 -16.00 -7.94
CA SER A 9 -4.98 -15.34 -7.18
C SER A 9 -4.61 -16.14 -5.94
N ARG A 10 -3.32 -16.40 -5.76
CA ARG A 10 -2.80 -17.22 -4.66
C ARG A 10 -1.41 -16.79 -4.27
N GLY A 11 -1.03 -16.99 -3.01
CA GLY A 11 0.27 -16.60 -2.48
C GLY A 11 0.13 -15.57 -1.37
N VAL A 12 1.23 -14.88 -1.06
CA VAL A 12 1.27 -13.90 0.02
C VAL A 12 0.93 -12.51 -0.52
N PHE A 13 -0.16 -11.94 -0.01
CA PHE A 13 -0.47 -10.52 -0.17
C PHE A 13 -0.08 -9.80 1.12
N VAL A 14 1.06 -9.11 1.10
CA VAL A 14 1.57 -8.46 2.30
C VAL A 14 0.74 -7.23 2.64
N ILE A 15 0.34 -7.08 3.91
CA ILE A 15 -0.23 -5.82 4.38
C ILE A 15 0.93 -4.88 4.67
N MET A 16 1.12 -3.90 3.80
CA MET A 16 2.23 -2.97 3.89
C MET A 16 1.97 -1.94 5.00
N ALA A 17 2.96 -1.71 5.86
CA ALA A 17 2.91 -0.62 6.82
C ALA A 17 3.03 0.73 6.09
N THR A 18 2.48 1.79 6.69
CA THR A 18 2.72 3.17 6.28
C THR A 18 3.86 3.72 7.14
N PRO A 19 5.06 3.96 6.60
CA PRO A 19 6.16 4.50 7.39
C PRO A 19 5.97 5.99 7.67
N PHE A 20 6.34 6.42 8.86
CA PHE A 20 6.30 7.81 9.30
C PHE A 20 7.68 8.25 9.77
N ALA A 21 8.01 9.51 9.54
CA ALA A 21 9.16 10.18 10.11
C ALA A 21 8.91 10.51 11.60
N ASP A 22 9.97 10.91 12.32
CA ASP A 22 9.89 11.22 13.75
C ASP A 22 8.94 12.39 14.07
N ASP A 23 8.67 13.26 13.09
CA ASP A 23 7.73 14.37 13.21
C ASP A 23 6.28 13.99 12.83
N GLY A 24 6.05 12.73 12.46
CA GLY A 24 4.75 12.20 12.05
C GLY A 24 4.41 12.39 10.57
N ALA A 25 5.29 13.02 9.76
CA ALA A 25 5.08 13.09 8.31
C ALA A 25 5.26 11.72 7.64
N LEU A 26 4.63 11.52 6.48
CA LEU A 26 4.84 10.30 5.68
C LEU A 26 6.32 10.15 5.28
N ASP A 27 6.92 9.00 5.58
CA ASP A 27 8.25 8.63 5.11
C ASP A 27 8.16 7.79 3.83
N LEU A 28 7.99 8.49 2.72
CA LEU A 28 7.85 7.88 1.39
C LEU A 28 9.13 7.18 0.91
N GLN A 29 10.30 7.59 1.39
CA GLN A 29 11.55 6.92 1.05
C GLN A 29 11.66 5.56 1.74
N SER A 30 11.23 5.47 3.00
CA SER A 30 11.11 4.18 3.69
C SER A 30 10.04 3.29 3.06
N ALA A 31 8.94 3.88 2.58
CA ALA A 31 7.93 3.14 1.81
C ALA A 31 8.54 2.52 0.55
N ASP A 32 9.36 3.26 -0.21
CA ASP A 32 10.03 2.73 -1.39
C ASP A 32 10.94 1.53 -1.08
N ARG A 33 11.72 1.63 0.01
CA ARG A 33 12.59 0.53 0.45
C ARG A 33 11.78 -0.70 0.86
N LEU A 34 10.65 -0.49 1.53
CA LEU A 34 9.75 -1.58 1.93
C LEU A 34 9.10 -2.25 0.71
N VAL A 35 8.72 -1.48 -0.33
CA VAL A 35 8.23 -2.05 -1.60
C VAL A 35 9.28 -2.96 -2.23
N GLU A 36 10.52 -2.47 -2.38
CA GLU A 36 11.58 -3.30 -2.99
C GLU A 36 11.87 -4.55 -2.17
N PHE A 37 11.98 -4.41 -0.85
CA PHE A 37 12.19 -5.57 0.03
C PHE A 37 11.09 -6.63 -0.17
N CYS A 38 9.82 -6.23 -0.17
CA CYS A 38 8.72 -7.18 -0.37
C CYS A 38 8.75 -7.83 -1.76
N LEU A 39 9.09 -7.07 -2.81
CA LEU A 39 9.25 -7.62 -4.16
C LEU A 39 10.42 -8.60 -4.25
N GLU A 40 11.55 -8.29 -3.62
CA GLU A 40 12.74 -9.16 -3.55
C GLU A 40 12.44 -10.47 -2.82
N GLU A 41 11.64 -10.43 -1.75
CA GLU A 41 11.17 -11.61 -1.01
C GLU A 41 10.06 -12.40 -1.75
N GLY A 42 9.64 -11.93 -2.92
CA GLY A 42 8.71 -12.66 -3.80
C GLY A 42 7.26 -12.66 -3.31
N VAL A 43 6.80 -11.59 -2.66
CA VAL A 43 5.36 -11.44 -2.36
C VAL A 43 4.55 -11.50 -3.65
N TYR A 44 3.37 -12.12 -3.58
CA TYR A 44 2.48 -12.18 -4.73
C TYR A 44 1.78 -10.85 -4.99
N GLY A 45 1.50 -10.08 -3.94
CA GLY A 45 0.82 -8.79 -4.04
C GLY A 45 0.92 -7.96 -2.78
N PHE A 46 0.35 -6.75 -2.85
CA PHE A 46 0.31 -5.79 -1.76
C PHE A 46 -1.11 -5.51 -1.33
N THR A 47 -1.30 -5.26 -0.05
CA THR A 47 -2.51 -4.67 0.53
C THR A 47 -2.09 -3.39 1.24
N LEU A 48 -2.59 -2.25 0.75
CA LEU A 48 -2.36 -0.92 1.30
C LEU A 48 -3.56 -0.48 2.12
N LEU A 49 -3.33 0.43 3.07
CA LEU A 49 -4.39 1.07 3.86
C LEU A 49 -5.32 0.08 4.58
N GLY A 50 -4.77 -1.05 5.05
CA GLY A 50 -5.44 -1.90 6.04
C GLY A 50 -5.29 -1.34 7.46
N VAL A 51 -5.83 -2.05 8.46
CA VAL A 51 -5.63 -1.70 9.88
C VAL A 51 -4.14 -1.61 10.23
N MET A 52 -3.33 -2.54 9.72
CA MET A 52 -1.87 -2.55 9.91
C MET A 52 -1.14 -1.49 9.06
N GLY A 53 -1.79 -0.97 8.01
CA GLY A 53 -1.32 0.19 7.26
C GLY A 53 -1.70 1.52 7.92
N GLU A 54 -2.28 1.47 9.13
CA GLU A 54 -2.67 2.64 9.92
C GLU A 54 -3.67 3.58 9.24
N ALA A 55 -4.46 3.09 8.27
CA ALA A 55 -5.40 3.91 7.49
C ALA A 55 -6.26 4.89 8.31
N PRO A 56 -6.83 4.52 9.49
CA PRO A 56 -7.63 5.45 10.29
C PRO A 56 -6.84 6.62 10.91
N LYS A 57 -5.51 6.61 10.84
CA LYS A 57 -4.62 7.66 11.37
C LYS A 57 -4.16 8.65 10.29
N LEU A 58 -4.38 8.33 9.01
CA LEU A 58 -4.02 9.20 7.90
C LEU A 58 -5.22 10.09 7.53
N SER A 59 -4.94 11.35 7.23
CA SER A 59 -5.88 12.21 6.48
C SER A 59 -6.15 11.64 5.08
N LEU A 60 -7.24 12.06 4.43
CA LEU A 60 -7.55 11.65 3.05
C LEU A 60 -6.42 12.03 2.09
N GLU A 61 -5.84 13.21 2.26
CA GLU A 61 -4.71 13.69 1.45
C GLU A 61 -3.47 12.80 1.61
N GLU A 62 -3.18 12.34 2.82
CA GLU A 62 -2.09 11.41 3.09
C GLU A 62 -2.36 10.01 2.53
N GLN A 63 -3.61 9.51 2.63
CA GLN A 63 -4.00 8.23 2.04
C GLN A 63 -3.81 8.24 0.52
N ASP A 64 -4.23 9.32 -0.14
CA ASP A 64 -4.04 9.51 -1.57
C ASP A 64 -2.56 9.63 -1.93
N ALA A 65 -1.81 10.49 -1.25
CA ALA A 65 -0.39 10.69 -1.52
C ALA A 65 0.40 9.38 -1.36
N PHE A 66 0.17 8.65 -0.26
CA PHE A 66 0.80 7.36 0.00
C PHE A 66 0.44 6.32 -1.08
N THR A 67 -0.85 6.18 -1.40
CA THR A 67 -1.32 5.22 -2.40
C THR A 67 -0.70 5.49 -3.77
N HIS A 68 -0.74 6.73 -4.25
CA HIS A 68 -0.17 7.09 -5.55
C HIS A 68 1.35 6.87 -5.59
N HIS A 69 2.05 7.22 -4.51
CA HIS A 69 3.49 7.02 -4.40
C HIS A 69 3.85 5.53 -4.46
N VAL A 70 3.19 4.71 -3.64
CA VAL A 70 3.46 3.26 -3.58
C VAL A 70 3.08 2.56 -4.89
N LEU A 71 1.94 2.91 -5.50
CA LEU A 71 1.54 2.35 -6.80
C LEU A 71 2.56 2.69 -7.90
N LYS A 72 3.03 3.94 -7.93
CA LYS A 72 4.09 4.37 -8.84
C LYS A 72 5.38 3.58 -8.59
N ARG A 73 5.73 3.33 -7.33
CA ARG A 73 6.92 2.54 -7.00
C ARG A 73 6.77 1.09 -7.43
N ILE A 74 5.62 0.46 -7.17
CA ILE A 74 5.35 -0.94 -7.57
C ILE A 74 5.41 -1.09 -9.09
N ASP A 75 4.98 -0.07 -9.85
CA ASP A 75 5.08 -0.02 -11.32
C ASP A 75 4.49 -1.26 -12.01
N GLY A 76 3.38 -1.77 -11.45
CA GLY A 76 2.69 -2.94 -11.97
C GLY A 76 3.43 -4.27 -11.85
N ARG A 77 4.52 -4.34 -11.06
CA ARG A 77 5.26 -5.58 -10.79
C ARG A 77 4.46 -6.60 -9.98
N ALA A 78 3.45 -6.14 -9.23
CA ALA A 78 2.55 -7.00 -8.46
C ALA A 78 1.11 -6.40 -8.40
N PRO A 79 0.06 -7.23 -8.26
CA PRO A 79 -1.28 -6.76 -7.95
C PRO A 79 -1.34 -6.06 -6.59
N VAL A 80 -2.22 -5.06 -6.49
CA VAL A 80 -2.39 -4.23 -5.29
C VAL A 80 -3.86 -4.14 -4.92
N ILE A 81 -4.16 -4.35 -3.64
CA ILE A 81 -5.44 -4.07 -3.00
C ILE A 81 -5.27 -2.78 -2.20
N VAL A 82 -6.19 -1.83 -2.36
CA VAL A 82 -6.19 -0.60 -1.56
C VAL A 82 -7.46 -0.58 -0.71
N GLY A 83 -7.29 -0.48 0.61
CA GLY A 83 -8.39 -0.23 1.53
C GLY A 83 -8.93 1.19 1.36
N VAL A 84 -10.24 1.31 1.15
CA VAL A 84 -10.96 2.60 0.99
C VAL A 84 -12.08 2.74 2.03
N SER A 85 -11.94 2.09 3.18
CA SER A 85 -12.95 2.12 4.23
C SER A 85 -12.97 3.47 4.95
N ASN A 86 -14.13 4.08 5.02
CA ASN A 86 -14.40 5.35 5.70
C ASN A 86 -15.73 5.22 6.47
N PRO A 87 -15.88 5.84 7.65
CA PRO A 87 -17.18 5.96 8.31
C PRO A 87 -18.26 6.68 7.48
N GLY A 88 -17.85 7.56 6.56
CA GLY A 88 -18.71 8.30 5.64
C GLY A 88 -18.86 7.67 4.26
N ILE A 89 -19.40 8.45 3.32
CA ILE A 89 -19.51 8.10 1.89
C ILE A 89 -18.65 9.02 1.00
N ASP A 90 -17.90 9.92 1.63
CA ASP A 90 -17.07 10.98 1.04
C ASP A 90 -15.65 10.50 0.72
N ASN A 91 -15.56 9.33 0.08
CA ASN A 91 -14.30 8.75 -0.40
C ASN A 91 -13.85 9.33 -1.74
#